data_AF-A0A957HX25-F1
#
_entry.id   AF-A0A957HX25-F1
#
_cell.length_a   1.000
_cell.length_b   1.000
_cell.length_c   1.000
_cell.angle_alpha   90.00
_cell.angle_beta   90.00
_cell.angle_gamma   90.00
#
_symmetry.space_group_name_H-M   'P 1'
#
loop_
_entity.id
_entity.type
_entity.pdbx_description
1 polymer ?
#
loop_
_entity_poly.entity_id
_entity_poly.type
_entity_poly.pdbx_seq_one_letter_code
_entity_poly.pdbx_strand_id
1 'polypeptide(L)' 'AEDFAYMAQKAPGAMFMLGAALDDGIVRGHHTDIFDIDENVLPLGTAVLAETARRFVTGSLSN' A
#
# COMPACT_ATOMS: atom_id res chain seq x y z
N ALA A 1 -12.07 8.52 -5.03
CA ALA A 1 -12.25 8.81 -3.59
C ALA A 1 -12.03 7.52 -2.82
N GLU A 2 -11.57 7.60 -1.58
CA GLU A 2 -11.19 6.43 -0.76
C GLU A 2 -11.82 6.58 0.63
N ASP A 3 -12.43 5.52 1.16
CA ASP A 3 -13.19 5.58 2.42
C ASP A 3 -12.31 5.39 3.66
N PHE A 4 -11.03 5.02 3.49
CA PHE A 4 -10.04 4.93 4.56
C PHE A 4 -9.97 6.20 5.43
N ALA A 5 -10.27 7.37 4.88
CA ALA A 5 -10.35 8.63 5.63
C ALA A 5 -11.34 8.57 6.80
N TYR A 6 -12.41 7.78 6.70
CA TYR A 6 -13.35 7.58 7.80
C TYR A 6 -12.71 6.79 8.95
N MET A 7 -11.89 5.78 8.63
CA MET A 7 -11.16 4.99 9.62
C MET A 7 -10.12 5.84 10.36
N ALA A 8 -9.41 6.70 9.65
CA ALA A 8 -8.41 7.62 10.22
C ALA A 8 -9.01 8.69 11.15
N GLN A 9 -10.33 8.94 11.09
CA GLN A 9 -11.02 9.78 12.08
C GLN A 9 -11.24 9.07 13.43
N LYS A 10 -11.22 7.74 13.45
CA LYS A 10 -11.52 6.94 14.65
C LYS A 10 -10.27 6.47 15.41
N ALA A 11 -9.16 6.32 14.70
CA ALA A 11 -7.88 5.92 15.29
C ALA A 11 -6.71 6.47 14.45
N PRO A 12 -5.50 6.61 15.03
CA PRO A 12 -4.30 6.90 14.25
C PRO A 12 -4.13 5.86 13.14
N GLY A 13 -4.12 6.32 11.89
CA GLY A 13 -4.02 5.48 10.71
C GLY A 13 -3.04 6.07 9.70
N ALA A 14 -2.46 5.20 8.88
CA ALA A 14 -1.59 5.59 7.78
C ALA A 14 -2.00 4.82 6.52
N MET A 15 -2.01 5.51 5.39
CA MET A 15 -2.19 4.93 4.06
C MET A 15 -1.00 5.35 3.20
N PHE A 16 -0.51 4.45 2.37
CA PHE A 16 0.59 4.73 1.45
C PHE A 16 0.27 4.17 0.07
N MET A 17 0.91 4.74 -0.96
CA MET A 17 0.84 4.23 -2.32
C MET A 17 2.04 3.32 -2.58
N LEU A 18 1.79 2.11 -3.04
CA LEU A 18 2.81 1.22 -3.59
C LEU A 18 2.82 1.37 -5.10
N GLY A 19 3.96 1.75 -5.68
CA GLY A 19 4.12 1.77 -7.14
C GLY A 19 3.99 0.36 -7.70
N ALA A 20 3.16 0.19 -8.72
CA ALA A 20 2.88 -1.11 -9.36
C ALA A 20 2.75 -0.99 -10.89
N ALA A 21 3.25 0.10 -11.48
CA ALA A 21 3.19 0.30 -12.92
C ALA A 21 4.14 -0.68 -13.63
N LEU A 22 3.68 -1.22 -14.76
CA LEU A 22 4.54 -1.98 -15.67
C LEU A 22 5.56 -1.05 -16.33
N ASP A 23 6.80 -1.53 -16.50
CA ASP A 23 7.89 -0.78 -17.15
C ASP A 23 7.83 -0.91 -18.69
N ASP A 24 6.66 -0.59 -19.27
CA ASP A 24 6.41 -0.66 -20.72
C ASP A 24 6.04 0.70 -21.33
N GLY A 25 6.04 1.76 -20.51
CA GLY A 25 5.71 3.12 -20.92
C GLY A 25 4.22 3.41 -21.14
N ILE A 26 3.33 2.44 -20.90
CA ILE A 26 1.88 2.62 -21.06
C ILE A 26 1.26 2.94 -19.69
N VAL A 27 0.60 4.10 -19.61
CA VAL A 27 -0.09 4.53 -18.38
C VAL A 27 -1.44 3.80 -18.25
N ARG A 28 -1.54 2.90 -17.28
CA ARG A 28 -2.77 2.17 -16.93
C ARG A 28 -3.36 2.72 -15.63
N GLY A 29 -4.39 3.56 -15.76
CA GLY A 29 -5.07 4.14 -14.61
C GLY A 29 -5.99 3.14 -13.90
N HIS A 30 -6.23 3.36 -12.62
CA HIS A 30 -7.34 2.69 -11.93
C HIS A 30 -8.65 2.98 -12.69
N HIS A 31 -9.54 1.99 -12.77
CA HIS A 31 -10.83 2.07 -13.47
C HIS A 31 -10.77 2.21 -15.00
N THR A 32 -9.64 1.85 -15.62
CA THR A 32 -9.54 1.69 -17.08
C THR A 32 -9.81 0.24 -17.48
N ASP A 33 -10.22 0.01 -18.72
CA ASP A 33 -10.43 -1.32 -19.31
C ASP A 33 -9.11 -2.08 -19.58
N ILE A 34 -8.00 -1.34 -19.63
CA ILE A 34 -6.64 -1.86 -19.79
C ILE A 34 -5.86 -1.93 -18.47
N PHE A 35 -6.53 -1.82 -17.32
CA PHE A 35 -5.88 -1.85 -16.01
C PHE A 35 -5.05 -3.13 -15.83
N ASP A 36 -3.80 -2.97 -15.40
CA ASP A 36 -2.86 -4.06 -15.12
C ASP A 36 -1.78 -3.57 -14.15
N ILE A 37 -1.09 -4.50 -13.49
CA ILE A 37 -0.08 -4.21 -12.46
C ILE A 37 1.15 -5.11 -12.58
N ASP A 38 2.30 -4.62 -12.13
CA ASP A 38 3.49 -5.44 -11.89
C ASP A 38 3.33 -6.26 -10.61
N GLU A 39 2.99 -7.56 -10.73
CA GLU A 39 2.84 -8.45 -9.56
C GLU A 39 4.14 -8.69 -8.78
N ASN A 40 5.32 -8.33 -9.32
CA ASN A 40 6.59 -8.43 -8.58
C ASN A 40 6.64 -7.52 -7.34
N VAL A 41 5.74 -6.53 -7.22
CA VAL A 41 5.67 -5.64 -6.07
C VAL A 41 4.86 -6.23 -4.90
N LEU A 42 4.09 -7.31 -5.11
CA LEU A 42 3.26 -7.92 -4.07
C LEU A 42 4.07 -8.36 -2.83
N PRO A 43 5.26 -8.99 -2.97
CA PRO A 43 6.10 -9.30 -1.81
C PRO A 43 6.58 -8.05 -1.06
N LEU A 44 6.92 -6.96 -1.78
CA LEU A 44 7.36 -5.71 -1.18
C LEU A 44 6.25 -5.07 -0.34
N GLY A 45 5.04 -4.94 -0.91
CA GLY A 45 3.88 -4.42 -0.18
C GLY A 45 3.53 -5.23 1.05
N THR A 46 3.58 -6.56 0.91
CA THR A 46 3.35 -7.50 2.03
C THR A 46 4.39 -7.31 3.13
N ALA A 47 5.68 -7.21 2.76
CA ALA A 47 6.76 -7.01 3.72
C ALA A 47 6.60 -5.70 4.51
N VAL A 48 6.21 -4.60 3.86
CA VAL A 48 5.96 -3.32 4.53
C VAL A 48 4.85 -3.45 5.58
N LEU A 49 3.72 -4.04 5.22
CA LEU A 49 2.59 -4.23 6.15
C LEU A 49 2.95 -5.19 7.30
N ALA A 50 3.55 -6.34 6.99
CA ALA A 50 3.90 -7.36 7.96
C ALA A 50 4.96 -6.86 8.95
N GLU A 51 6.02 -6.20 8.47
CA GLU A 51 7.06 -5.67 9.33
C GLU A 51 6.56 -4.49 10.18
N THR A 52 5.69 -3.64 9.64
CA THR A 52 5.06 -2.56 10.40
C THR A 52 4.23 -3.13 11.55
N ALA A 53 3.37 -4.11 11.26
CA ALA A 53 2.58 -4.79 12.28
C ALA A 53 3.47 -5.49 13.32
N ARG A 54 4.51 -6.21 12.86
CA ARG A 54 5.47 -6.89 13.75
C ARG A 54 6.12 -5.89 14.71
N ARG A 55 6.71 -4.81 14.19
CA ARG A 55 7.35 -3.78 15.03
C ARG A 55 6.38 -3.16 16.03
N PHE A 56 5.13 -2.93 15.63
CA PHE A 56 4.10 -2.40 16.51
C PHE A 56 3.77 -3.35 17.67
N VAL A 57 3.47 -4.62 17.38
CA VAL A 57 3.05 -5.58 18.42
C VAL A 57 4.21 -6.10 19.27
N THR A 58 5.45 -6.05 18.77
CA THR A 58 6.65 -6.45 19.54
C THR A 58 7.34 -5.28 20.24
N GLY A 59 6.81 -4.05 20.16
CA GLY A 59 7.42 -2.87 20.77
C GLY A 59 8.78 -2.47 20.17
N SER A 60 9.04 -2.86 18.92
CA SER A 60 10.28 -2.53 18.18
C SER A 60 10.16 -1.24 17.35
N LEU A 61 9.14 -0.43 17.60
CA LEU A 61 9.06 0.96 17.13
C LEU A 61 9.92 1.83 18.06
N SER A 62 11.17 2.05 17.66
CA SER A 62 12.03 3.02 18.33
C SER A 62 11.47 4.44 18.11
N ASN A 63 11.40 5.24 19.17
CA ASN A 63 11.27 6.70 19.06
C ASN A 63 12.56 7.32 18.50
#